data_AF-A0A936XM22-F1
#
_entry.id   AF-A0A936XM22-F1
#
_cell.length_a   1.000
_cell.length_b   1.000
_cell.length_c   1.000
_cell.angle_alpha   90.00
_cell.angle_beta   90.00
_cell.angle_gamma   90.00
#
_symmetry.space_group_name_H-M   'P 1'
#
loop_
_entity.id
_entity.type
_entity.pdbx_description
1 polymer ?
#
loop_
_entity_poly.entity_id
_entity_poly.type
_entity_poly.pdbx_seq_one_letter_code
_entity_poly.pdbx_strand_id
1 'polypeptide(L)'
;MTLMEAFAQVKDHRRGPAVRYDLKEMIVMTICAVLCGCDDWVDVADWCEEEEGWLKTFLVLAKGTPSHDTFGEVFRILDAKVFENCFRQWIASLVGVAKGVVAFDGKTVRGSKDGPNTALHMVSAYATELGVSLGQEGSAGKGNELAAIKALLDTLVLKGCIVTLDALGCQTEVAEKIVAQGGDYVLAVKDNQKNLSEAVVEFFATAEAFDFRNIDVQKRVWVDKDHGRLETRRAVWVADVSWMDRPMREAWKKLGAVGMIESEQEIKDKISVERRYFIVSSGVKTVEQFAHAARAHWGVEAMHWVLDVTFREDHCRVRKGHAARNLSAIRKFALSALRNDTLHPDRSLRRRRKLADRRPDYRVSLLGLTPRQ
;
A
#
# COMPACT_ATOMS: atom_id res chain seq x y z
N MET A 1 -13.20 18.21 -0.36
CA MET A 1 -14.03 17.31 0.46
C MET A 1 -13.45 17.32 1.86
N THR A 2 -14.26 17.67 2.86
CA THR A 2 -13.83 17.59 4.27
C THR A 2 -13.81 16.14 4.76
N LEU A 3 -13.13 15.88 5.89
CA LEU A 3 -13.10 14.54 6.48
C LEU A 3 -14.51 14.07 6.89
N MET A 4 -15.34 14.97 7.40
CA MET A 4 -16.73 14.67 7.78
C MET A 4 -17.62 14.34 6.56
N GLU A 5 -17.40 15.03 5.44
CA GLU A 5 -18.10 14.74 4.17
C GLU A 5 -17.72 13.36 3.63
N ALA A 6 -16.44 12.99 3.70
CA ALA A 6 -15.96 11.71 3.21
C ALA A 6 -16.64 10.52 3.89
N PHE A 7 -16.93 10.63 5.19
CA PHE A 7 -17.59 9.56 5.96
C PHE A 7 -19.12 9.71 6.04
N ALA A 8 -19.73 10.61 5.27
CA ALA A 8 -21.19 10.78 5.25
C ALA A 8 -21.95 9.53 4.78
N GLN A 9 -21.30 8.67 3.98
CA GLN A 9 -21.88 7.42 3.48
C GLN A 9 -21.85 6.28 4.50
N VAL A 10 -21.14 6.45 5.62
CA VAL A 10 -21.06 5.44 6.68
C VAL A 10 -22.39 5.41 7.44
N LYS A 11 -23.12 4.30 7.30
CA LYS A 11 -24.38 4.10 8.00
C LYS A 11 -24.11 3.68 9.45
N ASP A 12 -24.78 4.34 10.40
CA ASP A 12 -24.74 3.94 11.80
C ASP A 12 -25.69 2.76 12.05
N HIS A 13 -25.13 1.59 12.31
CA HIS A 13 -25.87 0.37 12.61
C HIS A 13 -26.12 0.16 14.10
N ARG A 14 -25.60 1.03 14.97
CA ARG A 14 -25.80 0.98 16.42
C ARG A 14 -27.24 1.32 16.77
N ARG A 15 -27.69 0.87 17.94
CA ARG A 15 -29.07 1.09 18.43
C ARG A 15 -29.07 1.41 19.91
N GLY A 16 -30.12 2.10 20.36
CA GLY A 16 -30.35 2.37 21.79
C GLY A 16 -29.20 3.17 22.42
N PRO A 17 -28.72 2.80 23.63
CA PRO A 17 -27.64 3.52 24.29
C PRO A 17 -26.32 3.59 23.51
N ALA A 18 -26.10 2.68 22.54
CA ALA A 18 -24.87 2.65 21.75
C ALA A 18 -24.76 3.81 20.72
N VAL A 19 -25.85 4.55 20.45
CA VAL A 19 -25.82 5.77 19.60
C VAL A 19 -25.60 7.05 20.42
N ARG A 20 -25.14 6.94 21.67
CA ARG A 20 -24.87 8.10 22.55
C ARG A 20 -23.88 9.10 21.92
N TYR A 21 -22.88 8.60 21.20
CA TYR A 21 -21.85 9.41 20.54
C TYR A 21 -22.01 9.34 19.03
N ASP A 22 -21.89 10.46 18.33
CA ASP A 22 -22.02 10.50 16.87
C ASP A 22 -20.89 9.69 16.19
N LEU A 23 -21.26 8.82 15.25
CA LEU A 23 -20.33 7.90 14.60
C LEU A 23 -19.22 8.64 13.83
N LYS A 24 -19.57 9.72 13.14
CA LYS A 24 -18.62 10.48 12.32
C LYS A 24 -17.64 11.23 13.19
N GLU A 25 -18.12 11.82 14.30
CA GLU A 25 -17.25 12.43 15.31
C GLU A 25 -16.26 11.41 15.89
N MET A 26 -16.71 10.18 16.18
CA MET A 26 -15.83 9.11 16.67
C MET A 26 -14.74 8.72 15.65
N ILE A 27 -15.09 8.68 14.37
CA ILE A 27 -14.12 8.41 13.28
C ILE A 27 -13.09 9.54 13.21
N VAL A 28 -13.51 10.81 13.22
CA VAL A 28 -12.60 11.97 13.16
C VAL A 28 -11.69 12.02 14.39
N MET A 29 -12.25 11.81 15.59
CA MET A 29 -11.49 11.72 16.84
C MET A 29 -10.38 10.68 16.74
N THR A 30 -10.71 9.48 16.25
CA THR A 30 -9.74 8.38 16.11
C THR A 30 -8.65 8.71 15.10
N ILE A 31 -9.01 9.32 13.96
CA ILE A 31 -8.04 9.75 12.96
C ILE A 31 -7.06 10.78 13.54
N CYS A 32 -7.56 11.75 14.31
CA CYS A 32 -6.71 12.76 14.95
C CYS A 32 -5.76 12.11 15.97
N ALA A 33 -6.28 11.26 16.86
CA ALA A 33 -5.48 10.57 17.87
C ALA A 33 -4.39 9.67 17.23
N VAL A 34 -4.75 8.87 16.22
CA VAL A 34 -3.79 8.02 15.50
C VAL A 34 -2.76 8.86 14.75
N LEU A 35 -3.10 10.04 14.21
CA LEU A 35 -2.10 10.93 13.65
C LEU A 35 -1.07 11.40 14.72
N CYS A 36 -1.53 11.65 15.94
CA CYS A 36 -0.72 12.16 17.05
C CYS A 36 0.20 11.11 17.70
N GLY A 37 -0.12 9.83 17.61
CA GLY A 37 0.71 8.80 18.23
C GLY A 37 -0.05 7.70 18.96
N CYS A 38 -1.37 7.82 19.08
CA CYS A 38 -2.21 6.86 19.78
C CYS A 38 -2.40 5.61 18.92
N ASP A 39 -1.87 4.46 19.36
CA ASP A 39 -1.79 3.26 18.52
C ASP A 39 -2.81 2.16 18.92
N ASP A 40 -3.56 2.36 20.01
CA ASP A 40 -4.66 1.51 20.48
C ASP A 40 -5.86 2.31 21.05
N TRP A 41 -6.91 1.62 21.46
CA TRP A 41 -8.16 2.27 21.90
C TRP A 41 -8.06 2.97 23.25
N VAL A 42 -7.11 2.57 24.12
CA VAL A 42 -6.89 3.23 25.41
C VAL A 42 -6.22 4.57 25.14
N ASP A 43 -5.13 4.56 24.38
CA ASP A 43 -4.43 5.79 23.98
C ASP A 43 -5.37 6.76 23.23
N VAL A 44 -6.26 6.23 22.38
CA VAL A 44 -7.23 7.06 21.64
C VAL A 44 -8.23 7.71 22.59
N ALA A 45 -8.76 6.97 23.57
CA ALA A 45 -9.73 7.51 24.51
C ALA A 45 -9.11 8.59 25.41
N ASP A 46 -7.94 8.31 25.99
CA ASP A 46 -7.22 9.23 26.87
C ASP A 46 -6.88 10.52 26.13
N TRP A 47 -6.34 10.42 24.90
CA TRP A 47 -6.04 11.58 24.09
C TRP A 47 -7.27 12.41 23.72
N CYS A 48 -8.41 11.76 23.44
CA CYS A 48 -9.64 12.50 23.14
C CYS A 48 -10.14 13.27 24.36
N GLU A 49 -10.06 12.69 25.55
CA GLU A 49 -10.41 13.36 26.81
C GLU A 49 -9.50 14.57 27.07
N GLU A 50 -8.19 14.41 26.91
CA GLU A 50 -7.22 15.51 27.07
C GLU A 50 -7.43 16.64 26.04
N GLU A 51 -7.73 16.29 24.79
CA GLU A 51 -7.91 17.24 23.69
C GLU A 51 -9.37 17.62 23.42
N GLU A 52 -10.31 17.33 24.33
CA GLU A 52 -11.75 17.57 24.13
C GLU A 52 -12.04 19.04 23.79
N GLY A 53 -11.36 19.97 24.47
CA GLY A 53 -11.49 21.40 24.22
C GLY A 53 -11.11 21.80 22.79
N TRP A 54 -10.04 21.22 22.26
CA TRP A 54 -9.63 21.43 20.87
C TRP A 54 -10.61 20.77 19.89
N LEU A 55 -11.00 19.53 20.16
CA LEU A 55 -11.94 18.78 19.32
C LEU A 55 -13.29 19.52 19.18
N LYS A 56 -13.80 20.15 20.24
CA LYS A 56 -15.03 20.96 20.24
C LYS A 56 -15.01 22.15 19.29
N THR A 57 -13.83 22.60 18.83
CA THR A 57 -13.74 23.64 17.81
C THR A 57 -14.09 23.13 16.40
N PHE A 58 -14.03 21.80 16.19
CA PHE A 58 -14.31 21.14 14.90
C PHE A 58 -15.52 20.20 14.96
N LEU A 59 -15.88 19.71 16.15
CA LEU A 59 -16.94 18.73 16.40
C LEU A 59 -17.98 19.28 17.39
N VAL A 60 -19.16 18.67 17.45
CA VAL A 60 -20.22 18.97 18.42
C VAL A 60 -19.90 18.37 19.78
N LEU A 61 -19.54 17.09 19.82
CA LEU A 61 -19.28 16.35 21.06
C LEU A 61 -20.39 16.55 22.11
N ALA A 62 -21.65 16.45 21.68
CA ALA A 62 -22.82 16.76 22.52
C ALA A 62 -22.89 15.93 23.83
N LYS A 63 -22.19 14.80 23.87
CA LYS A 63 -22.11 13.90 25.04
C LYS A 63 -20.68 13.73 25.57
N GLY A 64 -19.73 14.57 25.14
CA GLY A 64 -18.31 14.45 25.44
C GLY A 64 -17.61 13.38 24.62
N THR A 65 -16.53 12.82 25.14
CA THR A 65 -15.71 11.81 24.48
C THR A 65 -16.07 10.38 24.94
N PRO A 66 -15.97 9.36 24.06
CA PRO A 66 -16.26 7.98 24.42
C PRO A 66 -15.11 7.30 25.17
N SER A 67 -15.44 6.22 25.91
CA SER A 67 -14.43 5.32 26.49
C SER A 67 -13.75 4.45 25.43
N HIS A 68 -12.61 3.85 25.78
CA HIS A 68 -11.89 2.89 24.93
C HIS A 68 -12.76 1.69 24.50
N ASP A 69 -13.62 1.18 25.39
CA ASP A 69 -14.59 0.12 25.06
C ASP A 69 -15.58 0.56 23.97
N THR A 70 -16.03 1.81 24.03
CA THR A 70 -16.98 2.35 23.04
C THR A 70 -16.32 2.50 21.67
N PHE A 71 -15.07 2.98 21.61
CA PHE A 71 -14.29 3.00 20.37
C PHE A 71 -14.09 1.58 19.82
N GLY A 72 -13.66 0.65 20.67
CA GLY A 72 -13.42 -0.74 20.29
C GLY A 72 -14.67 -1.40 19.71
N GLU A 73 -15.83 -1.20 20.33
CA GLU A 73 -17.10 -1.76 19.88
C GLU A 73 -17.56 -1.15 18.55
N VAL A 74 -17.43 0.17 18.38
CA VAL A 74 -17.79 0.86 17.13
C VAL A 74 -16.97 0.33 15.96
N PHE A 75 -15.64 0.30 16.07
CA PHE A 75 -14.78 -0.14 14.99
C PHE A 75 -14.87 -1.66 14.75
N ARG A 76 -15.34 -2.44 15.73
CA ARG A 76 -15.62 -3.87 15.57
C ARG A 76 -16.78 -4.12 14.60
N ILE A 77 -17.82 -3.32 14.66
CA ILE A 77 -19.06 -3.51 13.87
C ILE A 77 -19.11 -2.64 12.61
N LEU A 78 -18.28 -1.59 12.53
CA LEU A 78 -18.18 -0.72 11.37
C LEU A 78 -17.80 -1.52 10.12
N ASP A 79 -18.63 -1.46 9.09
CA ASP A 79 -18.38 -2.16 7.84
C ASP A 79 -17.08 -1.67 7.20
N ALA A 80 -16.11 -2.57 7.13
CA ALA A 80 -14.78 -2.22 6.67
C ALA A 80 -14.71 -1.87 5.18
N LYS A 81 -15.58 -2.43 4.35
CA LYS A 81 -15.62 -2.11 2.92
C LYS A 81 -16.19 -0.72 2.69
N VAL A 82 -17.28 -0.37 3.38
CA VAL A 82 -17.85 0.98 3.31
C VAL A 82 -16.86 2.01 3.84
N PHE A 83 -16.22 1.72 4.98
CA PHE A 83 -15.23 2.61 5.57
C PHE A 83 -14.03 2.85 4.63
N GLU A 84 -13.54 1.80 3.99
CA GLU A 84 -12.44 1.89 3.04
C GLU A 84 -12.81 2.61 1.74
N ASN A 85 -14.05 2.45 1.26
CA ASN A 85 -14.56 3.22 0.12
C ASN A 85 -14.59 4.73 0.43
N CYS A 86 -15.02 5.11 1.63
CA CYS A 86 -14.98 6.50 2.09
C CYS A 86 -13.54 7.02 2.12
N PHE A 87 -12.61 6.21 2.63
CA PHE A 87 -11.18 6.53 2.63
C PHE A 87 -10.63 6.77 1.21
N ARG A 88 -10.99 5.90 0.26
CA ARG A 88 -10.56 6.00 -1.13
C ARG A 88 -11.09 7.27 -1.82
N GLN A 89 -12.35 7.62 -1.59
CA GLN A 89 -12.95 8.85 -2.11
C GLN A 89 -12.22 10.09 -1.58
N TRP A 90 -11.88 10.09 -0.29
CA TRP A 90 -11.13 11.18 0.32
C TRP A 90 -9.71 11.28 -0.25
N ILE A 91 -8.96 10.18 -0.33
CA ILE A 91 -7.62 10.17 -0.93
C ILE A 91 -7.67 10.69 -2.38
N ALA A 92 -8.65 10.23 -3.18
CA ALA A 92 -8.83 10.71 -4.54
C ALA A 92 -9.05 12.22 -4.60
N SER A 93 -9.71 12.81 -3.60
CA SER A 93 -9.89 14.26 -3.50
C SER A 93 -8.59 15.03 -3.14
N LEU A 94 -7.63 14.37 -2.50
CA LEU A 94 -6.34 14.95 -2.13
C LEU A 94 -5.30 14.84 -3.25
N VAL A 95 -5.13 13.64 -3.80
CA VAL A 95 -4.04 13.34 -4.74
C VAL A 95 -4.47 13.38 -6.21
N GLY A 96 -5.77 13.51 -6.47
CA GLY A 96 -6.33 13.46 -7.82
C GLY A 96 -6.15 12.08 -8.46
N VAL A 97 -5.83 12.07 -9.76
CA VAL A 97 -5.61 10.83 -10.51
C VAL A 97 -4.20 10.32 -10.26
N ALA A 98 -4.08 9.14 -9.66
CA ALA A 98 -2.79 8.48 -9.48
C ALA A 98 -2.13 8.20 -10.85
N LYS A 99 -0.83 8.44 -10.92
CA LYS A 99 0.04 8.10 -12.05
C LYS A 99 1.30 7.43 -11.51
N GLY A 100 2.07 6.80 -12.39
CA GLY A 100 3.32 6.13 -12.00
C GLY A 100 3.05 4.71 -11.50
N VAL A 101 3.79 4.28 -10.48
CA VAL A 101 3.78 2.88 -10.06
C VAL A 101 2.77 2.63 -8.94
N VAL A 102 1.91 1.63 -9.14
CA VAL A 102 1.01 1.10 -8.11
C VAL A 102 1.48 -0.31 -7.73
N ALA A 103 2.04 -0.45 -6.55
CA ALA A 103 2.54 -1.72 -6.04
C ALA A 103 1.47 -2.44 -5.20
N PHE A 104 1.29 -3.73 -5.44
CA PHE A 104 0.42 -4.58 -4.66
C PHE A 104 1.25 -5.58 -3.86
N ASP A 105 0.97 -5.68 -2.56
CA ASP A 105 1.63 -6.64 -1.67
C ASP A 105 0.73 -6.98 -0.47
N GLY A 106 0.94 -8.17 0.08
CA GLY A 106 0.23 -8.74 1.21
C GLY A 106 1.02 -8.65 2.51
N LYS A 107 0.38 -8.19 3.57
CA LYS A 107 0.92 -8.15 4.93
C LYS A 107 0.03 -8.86 5.92
N THR A 108 0.61 -9.73 6.75
CA THR A 108 -0.08 -10.24 7.94
C THR A 108 0.08 -9.27 9.10
N VAL A 109 -1.04 -8.77 9.64
CA VAL A 109 -1.09 -7.94 10.85
C VAL A 109 -0.99 -8.85 12.06
N ARG A 110 0.22 -9.08 12.56
CA ARG A 110 0.50 -10.20 13.49
C ARG A 110 -0.26 -10.11 14.81
N GLY A 111 -0.41 -8.91 15.36
CA GLY A 111 -1.12 -8.65 16.63
C GLY A 111 -2.63 -8.93 16.58
N SER A 112 -3.21 -9.06 15.38
CA SER A 112 -4.65 -9.30 15.19
C SER A 112 -5.09 -10.75 15.43
N LYS A 113 -4.17 -11.66 15.79
CA LYS A 113 -4.51 -13.07 16.07
C LYS A 113 -5.46 -13.18 17.26
N ASP A 114 -6.59 -13.88 17.06
CA ASP A 114 -7.63 -14.08 18.08
C ASP A 114 -7.83 -15.57 18.39
N GLY A 115 -7.08 -16.07 19.36
CA GLY A 115 -7.13 -17.47 19.79
C GLY A 115 -6.79 -18.44 18.64
N PRO A 116 -7.71 -19.33 18.23
CA PRO A 116 -7.50 -20.25 17.11
C PRO A 116 -7.58 -19.58 15.75
N ASN A 117 -8.17 -18.37 15.64
CA ASN A 117 -8.30 -17.67 14.38
C ASN A 117 -6.93 -17.19 13.90
N THR A 118 -6.70 -17.31 12.59
CA THR A 118 -5.50 -16.79 11.95
C THR A 118 -5.48 -15.26 12.03
N ALA A 119 -4.27 -14.71 12.04
CA ALA A 119 -4.09 -13.26 11.96
C ALA A 119 -4.68 -12.73 10.64
N LEU A 120 -5.18 -11.49 10.69
CA LEU A 120 -5.64 -10.75 9.52
C LEU A 120 -4.50 -10.60 8.52
N HIS A 121 -4.77 -10.98 7.27
CA HIS A 121 -3.88 -10.75 6.16
C HIS A 121 -4.49 -9.68 5.24
N MET A 122 -3.74 -8.61 5.01
CA MET A 122 -4.14 -7.41 4.28
C MET A 122 -3.32 -7.28 3.00
N VAL A 123 -3.98 -7.31 1.84
CA VAL A 123 -3.38 -6.88 0.57
C VAL A 123 -3.58 -5.38 0.44
N SER A 124 -2.56 -4.64 0.05
CA SER A 124 -2.63 -3.19 -0.16
C SER A 124 -2.29 -2.85 -1.60
N ALA A 125 -3.02 -1.90 -2.21
CA ALA A 125 -2.61 -1.21 -3.43
C ALA A 125 -1.99 0.13 -3.06
N TYR A 126 -0.74 0.35 -3.44
CA TYR A 126 0.07 1.48 -2.97
C TYR A 126 0.64 2.29 -4.12
N ALA A 127 0.25 3.56 -4.21
CA ALA A 127 0.84 4.50 -5.16
C ALA A 127 2.17 5.01 -4.59
N THR A 128 3.27 4.46 -5.10
CA THR A 128 4.59 4.54 -4.46
C THR A 128 5.15 5.97 -4.46
N GLU A 129 4.96 6.69 -5.56
CA GLU A 129 5.41 8.08 -5.75
C GLU A 129 4.58 9.07 -4.93
N LEU A 130 3.26 8.85 -4.84
CA LEU A 130 2.35 9.68 -4.05
C LEU A 130 2.43 9.37 -2.55
N GLY A 131 3.02 8.24 -2.19
CA GLY A 131 3.12 7.79 -0.82
C GLY A 131 1.79 7.37 -0.19
N VAL A 132 0.74 7.10 -0.98
CA VAL A 132 -0.62 6.84 -0.49
C VAL A 132 -1.10 5.42 -0.78
N SER A 133 -1.88 4.85 0.13
CA SER A 133 -2.62 3.61 -0.14
C SER A 133 -3.92 3.95 -0.87
N LEU A 134 -4.09 3.38 -2.06
CA LEU A 134 -5.30 3.56 -2.88
C LEU A 134 -6.45 2.65 -2.43
N GLY A 135 -6.11 1.57 -1.72
CA GLY A 135 -7.07 0.59 -1.23
C GLY A 135 -6.37 -0.57 -0.56
N GLN A 136 -7.15 -1.39 0.12
CA GLN A 136 -6.71 -2.63 0.74
C GLN A 136 -7.81 -3.69 0.73
N GLU A 137 -7.49 -4.96 0.83
CA GLU A 137 -8.51 -5.99 0.99
C GLU A 137 -7.99 -7.01 1.99
N GLY A 138 -8.87 -7.41 2.91
CA GLY A 138 -8.50 -8.13 4.11
C GLY A 138 -9.20 -9.45 4.22
N SER A 139 -8.45 -10.51 4.50
CA SER A 139 -9.00 -11.85 4.75
C SER A 139 -8.35 -12.50 5.97
N ALA A 140 -9.04 -13.47 6.57
CA ALA A 140 -8.43 -14.30 7.60
C ALA A 140 -7.40 -15.25 6.97
N GLY A 141 -6.14 -15.17 7.41
CA GLY A 141 -5.05 -16.05 6.97
C GLY A 141 -4.47 -15.74 5.59
N LYS A 142 -3.32 -16.38 5.28
CA LYS A 142 -2.47 -16.11 4.10
C LYS A 142 -2.91 -16.83 2.80
N GLY A 143 -4.19 -17.15 2.66
CA GLY A 143 -4.68 -18.02 1.57
C GLY A 143 -5.42 -17.29 0.44
N ASN A 144 -5.93 -16.09 0.70
CA ASN A 144 -6.85 -15.40 -0.21
C ASN A 144 -6.22 -14.14 -0.86
N GLU A 145 -4.88 -14.04 -0.87
CA GLU A 145 -4.14 -12.91 -1.43
C GLU A 145 -4.52 -12.65 -2.89
N LEU A 146 -4.58 -13.70 -3.72
CA LEU A 146 -4.95 -13.55 -5.14
C LEU A 146 -6.40 -13.04 -5.31
N ALA A 147 -7.33 -13.50 -4.48
CA ALA A 147 -8.71 -13.01 -4.51
C ALA A 147 -8.80 -11.54 -4.07
N ALA A 148 -8.02 -11.16 -3.06
CA ALA A 148 -7.93 -9.78 -2.58
C ALA A 148 -7.30 -8.85 -3.63
N ILE A 149 -6.24 -9.29 -4.32
CA ILE A 149 -5.66 -8.57 -5.47
C ILE A 149 -6.72 -8.33 -6.55
N LYS A 150 -7.45 -9.38 -6.96
CA LYS A 150 -8.50 -9.27 -7.99
C LYS A 150 -9.61 -8.30 -7.57
N ALA A 151 -10.08 -8.38 -6.33
CA ALA A 151 -11.11 -7.48 -5.81
C ALA A 151 -10.65 -6.01 -5.79
N LEU A 152 -9.38 -5.76 -5.47
CA LEU A 152 -8.81 -4.41 -5.54
C LEU A 152 -8.70 -3.92 -6.97
N LEU A 153 -8.25 -4.75 -7.91
CA LEU A 153 -8.20 -4.40 -9.33
C LEU A 153 -9.59 -4.05 -9.89
N ASP A 154 -10.65 -4.74 -9.44
CA ASP A 154 -12.02 -4.46 -9.90
C ASP A 154 -12.56 -3.10 -9.42
N THR A 155 -11.92 -2.49 -8.42
CA THR A 155 -12.37 -1.24 -7.79
C THR A 155 -11.45 -0.04 -8.08
N LEU A 156 -10.30 -0.25 -8.70
CA LEU A 156 -9.29 0.78 -8.96
C LEU A 156 -9.26 1.16 -10.45
N VAL A 157 -9.29 2.46 -10.72
CA VAL A 157 -9.00 2.99 -12.05
C VAL A 157 -7.48 3.11 -12.18
N LEU A 158 -6.87 2.35 -13.09
CA LEU A 158 -5.41 2.22 -13.22
C LEU A 158 -4.85 2.90 -14.47
N LYS A 159 -5.66 3.73 -15.13
CA LYS A 159 -5.29 4.40 -16.37
C LYS A 159 -4.00 5.23 -16.21
N GLY A 160 -2.96 4.83 -16.95
CA GLY A 160 -1.65 5.50 -16.91
C GLY A 160 -0.76 5.10 -15.73
N CYS A 161 -1.14 4.06 -14.99
CA CYS A 161 -0.31 3.46 -13.95
C CYS A 161 0.39 2.20 -14.47
N ILE A 162 1.58 1.93 -13.92
CA ILE A 162 2.27 0.64 -14.03
C ILE A 162 2.03 -0.11 -12.73
N VAL A 163 1.31 -1.22 -12.81
CA VAL A 163 1.05 -2.11 -11.68
C VAL A 163 2.22 -3.06 -11.50
N THR A 164 2.68 -3.21 -10.26
CA THR A 164 3.70 -4.19 -9.90
C THR A 164 3.16 -5.16 -8.89
N LEU A 165 3.38 -6.45 -9.14
CA LEU A 165 3.07 -7.52 -8.21
C LEU A 165 4.26 -8.47 -8.10
N ASP A 166 4.30 -9.13 -6.96
CA ASP A 166 5.22 -10.23 -6.71
C ASP A 166 4.88 -11.46 -7.56
N ALA A 167 5.63 -12.54 -7.32
CA ALA A 167 5.42 -13.79 -8.05
C ALA A 167 4.01 -14.33 -7.87
N LEU A 168 3.42 -14.26 -6.66
CA LEU A 168 2.09 -14.79 -6.40
C LEU A 168 1.02 -14.10 -7.26
N GLY A 169 1.16 -12.79 -7.47
CA GLY A 169 0.30 -11.99 -8.35
C GLY A 169 0.53 -12.20 -9.86
N CYS A 170 1.60 -12.89 -10.27
CA CYS A 170 1.90 -13.16 -11.68
C CYS A 170 0.96 -14.23 -12.26
N GLN A 171 -0.25 -13.81 -12.62
CA GLN A 171 -1.32 -14.63 -13.20
C GLN A 171 -1.90 -13.94 -14.44
N THR A 172 -2.27 -14.72 -15.46
CA THR A 172 -2.81 -14.20 -16.72
C THR A 172 -4.09 -13.39 -16.51
N GLU A 173 -4.99 -13.86 -15.65
CA GLU A 173 -6.22 -13.14 -15.27
C GLU A 173 -5.94 -11.81 -14.55
N VAL A 174 -4.84 -11.73 -13.79
CA VAL A 174 -4.41 -10.49 -13.11
C VAL A 174 -3.92 -9.48 -14.15
N ALA A 175 -3.07 -9.92 -15.09
CA ALA A 175 -2.63 -9.11 -16.22
C ALA A 175 -3.82 -8.59 -17.05
N GLU A 176 -4.82 -9.45 -17.32
CA GLU A 176 -6.04 -9.06 -18.02
C GLU A 176 -6.83 -7.99 -17.27
N LYS A 177 -7.05 -8.15 -15.97
CA LYS A 177 -7.74 -7.13 -15.13
C LYS A 177 -7.00 -5.81 -15.11
N ILE A 178 -5.67 -5.81 -14.98
CA ILE A 178 -4.86 -4.58 -15.00
C ILE A 178 -5.06 -3.84 -16.33
N VAL A 179 -4.97 -4.57 -17.45
CA VAL A 179 -5.15 -3.99 -18.79
C VAL A 179 -6.58 -3.50 -19.00
N ALA A 180 -7.59 -4.22 -18.50
CA ALA A 180 -9.00 -3.83 -18.57
C ALA A 180 -9.28 -2.51 -17.82
N GLN A 181 -8.57 -2.27 -16.71
CA GLN A 181 -8.62 -1.00 -15.96
C GLN A 181 -7.74 0.11 -16.56
N GLY A 182 -7.16 -0.12 -17.74
CA GLY A 182 -6.33 0.84 -18.47
C GLY A 182 -4.89 0.97 -17.96
N GLY A 183 -4.47 0.09 -17.06
CA GLY A 183 -3.10 0.04 -16.56
C GLY A 183 -2.17 -0.80 -17.42
N ASP A 184 -0.88 -0.65 -17.13
CA ASP A 184 0.22 -1.49 -17.60
C ASP A 184 0.77 -2.32 -16.43
N TYR A 185 1.58 -3.34 -16.70
CA TYR A 185 2.11 -4.20 -15.66
C TYR A 185 3.60 -4.51 -15.83
N VAL A 186 4.25 -4.73 -14.69
CA VAL A 186 5.56 -5.38 -14.54
C VAL A 186 5.39 -6.44 -13.44
N LEU A 187 5.32 -7.71 -13.84
CA LEU A 187 5.03 -8.83 -12.93
C LEU A 187 6.27 -9.68 -12.75
N ALA A 188 6.65 -9.95 -11.50
CA ALA A 188 7.78 -10.83 -11.21
C ALA A 188 7.42 -12.28 -11.55
N VAL A 189 8.30 -12.97 -12.26
CA VAL A 189 8.11 -14.38 -12.67
C VAL A 189 8.97 -15.28 -11.79
N LYS A 190 8.36 -16.34 -11.24
CA LYS A 190 9.04 -17.43 -10.51
C LYS A 190 8.32 -18.76 -10.78
N ASP A 191 8.56 -19.75 -9.91
CA ASP A 191 8.10 -21.12 -10.03
C ASP A 191 6.57 -21.31 -10.08
N ASN A 192 5.78 -20.32 -9.66
CA ASN A 192 4.33 -20.36 -9.77
C ASN A 192 3.84 -20.31 -11.24
N GLN A 193 4.69 -19.89 -12.16
CA GLN A 193 4.48 -19.97 -13.61
C GLN A 193 5.66 -20.72 -14.24
N LYS A 194 5.87 -21.98 -13.84
CA LYS A 194 7.06 -22.78 -14.15
C LYS A 194 7.53 -22.66 -15.60
N ASN A 195 6.68 -22.98 -16.58
CA ASN A 195 7.05 -22.95 -18.00
C ASN A 195 7.46 -21.55 -18.48
N LEU A 196 6.79 -20.50 -17.99
CA LEU A 196 7.15 -19.12 -18.31
C LEU A 196 8.49 -18.75 -17.66
N SER A 197 8.68 -19.13 -16.40
CA SER A 197 9.92 -18.89 -15.66
C SER A 197 11.10 -19.54 -16.35
N GLU A 198 10.99 -20.83 -16.69
CA GLU A 198 12.02 -21.58 -17.41
C GLU A 198 12.34 -20.91 -18.75
N ALA A 199 11.34 -20.57 -19.56
CA ALA A 199 11.55 -19.93 -20.85
C ALA A 199 12.25 -18.56 -20.73
N VAL A 200 11.86 -17.72 -19.77
CA VAL A 200 12.48 -16.40 -19.57
C VAL A 200 13.90 -16.52 -19.05
N VAL A 201 14.15 -17.43 -18.11
CA VAL A 201 15.49 -17.70 -17.57
C VAL A 201 16.42 -18.24 -18.65
N GLU A 202 15.96 -19.22 -19.43
CA GLU A 202 16.72 -19.81 -20.54
C GLU A 202 17.04 -18.76 -21.63
N PHE A 203 16.06 -17.91 -21.95
CA PHE A 203 16.27 -16.80 -22.88
C PHE A 203 17.39 -15.87 -22.43
N PHE A 204 17.35 -15.36 -21.19
CA PHE A 204 18.39 -14.45 -20.70
C PHE A 204 19.75 -15.15 -20.58
N ALA A 205 19.80 -16.40 -20.12
CA ALA A 205 21.05 -17.17 -20.05
C ALA A 205 21.68 -17.37 -21.44
N THR A 206 20.87 -17.71 -22.44
CA THR A 206 21.32 -17.88 -23.83
C THR A 206 21.75 -16.53 -24.42
N ALA A 207 20.93 -15.50 -24.27
CA ALA A 207 21.24 -14.17 -24.76
C ALA A 207 22.56 -13.64 -24.17
N GLU A 208 22.79 -13.80 -22.87
CA GLU A 208 24.05 -13.43 -22.22
C GLU A 208 25.25 -14.23 -22.76
N ALA A 209 25.12 -15.54 -22.97
CA ALA A 209 26.19 -16.38 -23.50
C ALA A 209 26.66 -15.95 -24.91
N PHE A 210 25.75 -15.35 -25.69
CA PHE A 210 26.05 -14.77 -27.00
C PHE A 210 26.19 -13.24 -26.98
N ASP A 211 26.33 -12.61 -25.82
CA ASP A 211 26.42 -11.16 -25.62
C ASP A 211 25.30 -10.36 -26.33
N PHE A 212 24.09 -10.90 -26.29
CA PHE A 212 22.88 -10.35 -26.91
C PHE A 212 23.04 -10.05 -28.40
N ARG A 213 23.94 -10.76 -29.10
CA ARG A 213 24.11 -10.60 -30.56
C ARG A 213 22.78 -10.82 -31.28
N ASN A 214 22.45 -9.89 -32.17
CA ASN A 214 21.21 -9.87 -32.96
C ASN A 214 19.91 -9.74 -32.12
N ILE A 215 19.99 -9.33 -30.86
CA ILE A 215 18.83 -9.01 -30.02
C ILE A 215 18.85 -7.51 -29.77
N ASP A 216 17.73 -6.83 -30.06
CA ASP A 216 17.55 -5.44 -29.64
C ASP A 216 17.29 -5.40 -28.13
N VAL A 217 18.32 -5.00 -27.38
CA VAL A 217 18.34 -5.02 -25.91
C VAL A 217 18.65 -3.63 -25.37
N GLN A 218 17.87 -3.22 -24.36
CA GLN A 218 18.20 -2.05 -23.57
C GLN A 218 18.79 -2.49 -22.23
N LYS A 219 19.91 -1.88 -21.84
CA LYS A 219 20.62 -2.19 -20.60
C LYS A 219 20.81 -0.91 -19.79
N ARG A 220 20.73 -1.01 -18.46
CA ARG A 220 21.01 0.10 -17.55
C ARG A 220 21.68 -0.41 -16.29
N VAL A 221 22.68 0.32 -15.81
CA VAL A 221 23.45 -0.04 -14.61
C VAL A 221 23.41 1.11 -13.61
N TRP A 222 23.23 0.78 -12.34
CA TRP A 222 23.35 1.69 -11.21
C TRP A 222 24.33 1.10 -10.21
N VAL A 223 25.19 1.96 -9.67
CA VAL A 223 26.10 1.60 -8.58
C VAL A 223 25.76 2.49 -7.40
N ASP A 224 25.43 1.89 -6.28
CA ASP A 224 25.13 2.57 -5.02
C ASP A 224 26.15 2.13 -3.97
N LYS A 225 26.65 3.08 -3.19
CA LYS A 225 27.61 2.82 -2.11
C LYS A 225 27.02 3.35 -0.82
N ASP A 226 26.65 2.43 0.06
CA ASP A 226 26.00 2.77 1.32
C ASP A 226 26.55 1.97 2.50
N HIS A 227 26.91 2.64 3.59
CA HIS A 227 27.43 2.04 4.84
C HIS A 227 28.48 0.92 4.68
N GLY A 228 29.36 1.03 3.67
CA GLY A 228 30.40 0.02 3.38
C GLY A 228 29.94 -1.16 2.51
N ARG A 229 28.70 -1.14 2.01
CA ARG A 229 28.17 -2.06 0.99
C ARG A 229 28.25 -1.38 -0.38
N LEU A 230 28.79 -2.10 -1.36
CA LEU A 230 28.67 -1.74 -2.77
C LEU A 230 27.52 -2.57 -3.35
N GLU A 231 26.50 -1.91 -3.88
CA GLU A 231 25.40 -2.57 -4.57
C GLU A 231 25.38 -2.14 -6.03
N THR A 232 25.65 -3.08 -6.93
CA THR A 232 25.51 -2.88 -8.37
C THR A 232 24.19 -3.50 -8.82
N ARG A 233 23.33 -2.71 -9.44
CA ARG A 233 22.09 -3.19 -10.06
C ARG A 233 22.18 -3.06 -11.56
N ARG A 234 21.86 -4.14 -12.28
CA ARG A 234 21.81 -4.18 -13.74
C ARG A 234 20.39 -4.52 -14.16
N ALA A 235 19.77 -3.63 -14.93
CA ALA A 235 18.51 -3.89 -15.61
C ALA A 235 18.77 -4.23 -17.06
N VAL A 236 18.13 -5.29 -17.54
CA VAL A 236 18.10 -5.69 -18.94
C VAL A 236 16.65 -5.81 -19.36
N TRP A 237 16.31 -5.24 -20.50
CA TRP A 237 14.94 -5.21 -21.02
C TRP A 237 14.96 -5.51 -22.52
N VAL A 238 14.08 -6.41 -22.96
CA VAL A 238 13.96 -6.86 -24.35
C VAL A 238 12.51 -6.78 -24.78
N ALA A 239 12.21 -5.96 -25.79
CA ALA A 239 10.87 -5.79 -26.37
C ALA A 239 10.44 -6.99 -27.23
N ASP A 240 11.40 -7.60 -27.92
CA ASP A 240 11.11 -8.72 -28.80
C ASP A 240 10.82 -9.98 -27.98
N VAL A 241 9.56 -10.38 -27.97
CA VAL A 241 9.08 -11.63 -27.35
C VAL A 241 8.81 -12.71 -28.39
N SER A 242 9.16 -12.50 -29.67
CA SER A 242 8.86 -13.42 -30.78
C SER A 242 9.52 -14.81 -30.67
N TRP A 243 10.51 -14.95 -29.79
CA TRP A 243 11.16 -16.20 -29.42
C TRP A 243 10.31 -17.08 -28.49
N MET A 244 9.36 -16.51 -27.73
CA MET A 244 8.49 -17.28 -26.83
C MET A 244 7.46 -18.08 -27.65
N ASP A 245 7.02 -19.23 -27.15
CA ASP A 245 5.93 -19.98 -27.78
C ASP A 245 4.65 -19.14 -27.95
N ARG A 246 3.96 -19.29 -29.08
CA ARG A 246 2.82 -18.42 -29.44
C ARG A 246 1.66 -18.52 -28.43
N PRO A 247 1.15 -19.72 -28.07
CA PRO A 247 0.20 -19.90 -26.98
C PRO A 247 0.63 -19.22 -25.67
N MET A 248 1.91 -19.35 -25.30
CA MET A 248 2.44 -18.71 -24.08
C MET A 248 2.31 -17.18 -24.16
N ARG A 249 2.67 -16.57 -25.30
CA ARG A 249 2.54 -15.10 -25.49
C ARG A 249 1.10 -14.63 -25.47
N GLU A 250 0.22 -15.34 -26.19
CA GLU A 250 -1.18 -14.94 -26.34
C GLU A 250 -1.96 -15.05 -25.02
N ALA A 251 -1.50 -15.91 -24.09
CA ALA A 251 -2.09 -16.00 -22.75
C ALA A 251 -1.89 -14.73 -21.89
N TRP A 252 -0.88 -13.90 -22.19
CA TRP A 252 -0.60 -12.68 -21.44
C TRP A 252 -1.06 -11.44 -22.20
N LYS A 253 -2.17 -10.85 -21.72
CA LYS A 253 -2.80 -9.70 -22.36
C LYS A 253 -1.81 -8.54 -22.50
N LYS A 254 -1.60 -8.06 -23.74
CA LYS A 254 -0.66 -6.96 -24.05
C LYS A 254 0.79 -7.21 -23.63
N LEU A 255 1.23 -8.46 -23.49
CA LEU A 255 2.65 -8.77 -23.30
C LEU A 255 3.49 -8.08 -24.38
N GLY A 256 4.50 -7.32 -23.96
CA GLY A 256 5.30 -6.51 -24.86
C GLY A 256 6.80 -6.53 -24.60
N ALA A 257 7.24 -7.13 -23.50
CA ALA A 257 8.66 -7.31 -23.20
C ALA A 257 8.90 -8.34 -22.09
N VAL A 258 10.15 -8.79 -21.98
CA VAL A 258 10.69 -9.45 -20.79
C VAL A 258 11.80 -8.59 -20.18
N GLY A 259 11.97 -8.68 -18.86
CA GLY A 259 12.97 -7.93 -18.14
C GLY A 259 13.71 -8.77 -17.11
N MET A 260 14.96 -8.41 -16.85
CA MET A 260 15.78 -8.97 -15.77
C MET A 260 16.35 -7.82 -14.92
N ILE A 261 16.24 -7.95 -13.61
CA ILE A 261 16.99 -7.15 -12.64
C ILE A 261 17.99 -8.07 -11.95
N GLU A 262 19.27 -7.79 -12.13
CA GLU A 262 20.36 -8.40 -11.38
C GLU A 262 20.82 -7.43 -10.30
N SER A 263 20.86 -7.90 -9.05
CA SER A 263 21.41 -7.19 -7.91
C SER A 263 22.66 -7.93 -7.43
N GLU A 264 23.80 -7.26 -7.51
CA GLU A 264 25.07 -7.73 -6.96
C GLU A 264 25.39 -6.92 -5.71
N GLN A 265 25.55 -7.60 -4.58
CA GLN A 265 25.91 -6.98 -3.31
C GLN A 265 27.26 -7.51 -2.84
N GLU A 266 28.16 -6.59 -2.52
CA GLU A 266 29.47 -6.89 -1.94
C GLU A 266 29.49 -6.46 -0.47
N ILE A 267 29.69 -7.43 0.43
CA ILE A 267 29.82 -7.21 1.87
C ILE A 267 31.03 -7.98 2.38
N LYS A 268 32.06 -7.28 2.88
CA LYS A 268 33.27 -7.89 3.47
C LYS A 268 33.85 -8.99 2.58
N ASP A 269 34.10 -8.66 1.30
CA ASP A 269 34.65 -9.54 0.26
C ASP A 269 33.76 -10.73 -0.15
N LYS A 270 32.49 -10.77 0.30
CA LYS A 270 31.50 -11.72 -0.21
C LYS A 270 30.59 -11.03 -1.22
N ILE A 271 30.55 -11.60 -2.42
CA ILE A 271 29.65 -11.19 -3.49
C ILE A 271 28.43 -12.11 -3.48
N SER A 272 27.25 -11.54 -3.35
CA SER A 272 25.98 -12.23 -3.58
C SER A 272 25.30 -11.64 -4.80
N VAL A 273 24.91 -12.49 -5.74
CA VAL A 273 24.15 -12.10 -6.93
C VAL A 273 22.75 -12.66 -6.83
N GLU A 274 21.74 -11.79 -6.94
CA GLU A 274 20.33 -12.16 -7.03
C GLU A 274 19.78 -11.69 -8.38
N ARG A 275 19.10 -12.59 -9.10
CA ARG A 275 18.43 -12.26 -10.36
C ARG A 275 16.91 -12.42 -10.21
N ARG A 276 16.18 -11.43 -10.70
CA ARG A 276 14.71 -11.43 -10.76
C ARG A 276 14.28 -11.19 -12.19
N TYR A 277 13.35 -12.00 -12.66
CA TYR A 277 12.83 -11.97 -14.01
C TYR A 277 11.38 -11.47 -14.02
N PHE A 278 11.00 -10.83 -15.11
CA PHE A 278 9.72 -10.15 -15.23
C PHE A 278 9.13 -10.30 -16.61
N ILE A 279 7.81 -10.35 -16.67
CA ILE A 279 7.04 -10.05 -17.87
C ILE A 279 6.48 -8.63 -17.78
N VAL A 280 6.41 -7.97 -18.92
CA VAL A 280 6.15 -6.54 -19.01
C VAL A 280 5.12 -6.28 -20.11
N SER A 281 4.12 -5.44 -19.83
CA SER A 281 3.13 -5.05 -20.83
C SER A 281 3.70 -4.03 -21.82
N SER A 282 3.11 -3.99 -23.02
CA SER A 282 3.52 -3.15 -24.15
C SER A 282 3.44 -1.63 -23.92
N GLY A 283 2.80 -1.16 -22.84
CA GLY A 283 2.84 0.26 -22.48
C GLY A 283 4.13 0.70 -21.77
N VAL A 284 4.92 -0.24 -21.25
CA VAL A 284 6.28 0.02 -20.73
C VAL A 284 7.27 -0.15 -21.88
N LYS A 285 7.94 0.93 -22.29
CA LYS A 285 8.68 1.01 -23.56
C LYS A 285 10.19 1.11 -23.42
N THR A 286 10.69 1.28 -22.20
CA THR A 286 12.10 1.56 -21.94
C THR A 286 12.60 0.79 -20.73
N VAL A 287 13.90 0.50 -20.71
CA VAL A 287 14.57 -0.08 -19.55
C VAL A 287 14.45 0.81 -18.31
N GLU A 288 14.42 2.14 -18.47
CA GLU A 288 14.24 3.09 -17.38
C GLU A 288 12.86 2.94 -16.71
N GLN A 289 11.78 2.87 -17.49
CA GLN A 289 10.44 2.67 -16.95
C GLN A 289 10.31 1.31 -16.25
N PHE A 290 10.85 0.26 -16.88
CA PHE A 290 10.87 -1.08 -16.30
C PHE A 290 11.63 -1.12 -14.97
N ALA A 291 12.87 -0.60 -14.94
CA ALA A 291 13.71 -0.62 -13.75
C ALA A 291 13.14 0.26 -12.63
N HIS A 292 12.56 1.41 -12.98
CA HIS A 292 11.83 2.25 -12.03
C HIS A 292 10.66 1.50 -11.41
N ALA A 293 9.81 0.85 -12.22
CA ALA A 293 8.68 0.06 -11.72
C ALA A 293 9.13 -1.08 -10.81
N ALA A 294 10.09 -1.90 -11.26
CA ALA A 294 10.62 -3.01 -10.47
C ALA A 294 11.22 -2.54 -9.13
N ARG A 295 11.91 -1.39 -9.11
CA ARG A 295 12.46 -0.80 -7.88
C ARG A 295 11.38 -0.22 -6.99
N ALA A 296 10.43 0.50 -7.56
CA ALA A 296 9.36 1.17 -6.85
C ALA A 296 8.44 0.17 -6.14
N HIS A 297 8.37 -1.09 -6.59
CA HIS A 297 7.65 -2.16 -5.91
C HIS A 297 7.98 -2.24 -4.41
N TRP A 298 9.25 -2.11 -4.00
CA TRP A 298 9.66 -2.10 -2.60
C TRP A 298 8.99 -1.00 -1.75
N GLY A 299 8.39 0.02 -2.37
CA GLY A 299 7.66 1.07 -1.68
C GLY A 299 6.48 0.55 -0.85
N VAL A 300 5.80 -0.52 -1.28
CA VAL A 300 4.71 -1.12 -0.49
C VAL A 300 5.23 -1.88 0.73
N GLU A 301 6.34 -2.60 0.59
CA GLU A 301 7.02 -3.24 1.73
C GLU A 301 7.55 -2.20 2.73
N ALA A 302 8.13 -1.09 2.22
CA ALA A 302 8.55 0.03 3.04
C ALA A 302 7.36 0.67 3.78
N MET A 303 6.19 0.79 3.14
CA MET A 303 4.95 1.20 3.81
C MET A 303 4.56 0.21 4.91
N HIS A 304 4.58 -1.10 4.63
CA HIS A 304 4.29 -2.15 5.61
C HIS A 304 5.22 -2.08 6.83
N TRP A 305 6.51 -1.82 6.63
CA TRP A 305 7.47 -1.65 7.73
C TRP A 305 7.20 -0.38 8.54
N VAL A 306 6.84 0.73 7.88
CA VAL A 306 6.47 1.97 8.57
C VAL A 306 5.25 1.76 9.45
N LEU A 307 4.24 1.00 8.99
CA LEU A 307 3.07 0.66 9.81
C LEU A 307 3.47 -0.14 11.06
N ASP A 308 4.40 -1.08 10.94
CA ASP A 308 4.87 -1.86 12.10
C ASP A 308 5.64 -1.01 13.11
N VAL A 309 6.62 -0.24 12.63
CA VAL A 309 7.60 0.40 13.51
C VAL A 309 7.13 1.77 13.97
N THR A 310 6.45 2.52 13.10
CA THR A 310 5.99 3.87 13.42
C THR A 310 4.59 3.86 14.02
N PHE A 311 3.70 2.95 13.59
CA PHE A 311 2.31 2.84 14.06
C PHE A 311 2.01 1.62 14.94
N ARG A 312 3.06 0.85 15.28
CA ARG A 312 2.98 -0.33 16.16
C ARG A 312 1.93 -1.34 15.72
N GLU A 313 1.67 -1.43 14.41
CA GLU A 313 0.55 -2.23 13.87
C GLU A 313 0.65 -3.71 14.27
N ASP A 314 1.83 -4.30 14.13
CA ASP A 314 2.09 -5.70 14.52
C ASP A 314 2.02 -5.95 16.03
N HIS A 315 2.23 -4.94 16.86
CA HIS A 315 2.14 -5.04 18.32
C HIS A 315 0.72 -4.81 18.85
N CYS A 316 -0.16 -4.19 18.07
CA CYS A 316 -1.51 -3.84 18.46
C CYS A 316 -2.41 -5.09 18.56
N ARG A 317 -3.09 -5.25 19.70
CA ARG A 317 -3.94 -6.42 19.99
C ARG A 317 -5.43 -6.22 19.63
N VAL A 318 -5.74 -5.19 18.86
CA VAL A 318 -7.09 -4.97 18.33
C VAL A 318 -7.38 -6.04 17.28
N ARG A 319 -8.37 -6.90 17.55
CA ARG A 319 -8.58 -8.16 16.81
C ARG A 319 -10.03 -8.60 16.62
N LYS A 320 -10.99 -7.94 17.27
CA LYS A 320 -12.40 -8.35 17.21
C LYS A 320 -13.09 -7.75 15.98
N GLY A 321 -13.90 -8.57 15.30
CA GLY A 321 -14.70 -8.16 14.15
C GLY A 321 -13.87 -7.42 13.09
N HIS A 322 -14.36 -6.25 12.67
CA HIS A 322 -13.69 -5.41 11.68
C HIS A 322 -12.65 -4.45 12.25
N ALA A 323 -12.43 -4.44 13.58
CA ALA A 323 -11.64 -3.39 14.23
C ALA A 323 -10.19 -3.34 13.73
N ALA A 324 -9.55 -4.50 13.53
CA ALA A 324 -8.19 -4.57 13.01
C ALA A 324 -8.06 -4.00 11.59
N ARG A 325 -9.00 -4.35 10.70
CA ARG A 325 -9.04 -3.87 9.30
C ARG A 325 -9.29 -2.36 9.26
N ASN A 326 -10.26 -1.88 10.05
CA ASN A 326 -10.57 -0.46 10.14
C ASN A 326 -9.41 0.36 10.70
N LEU A 327 -8.74 -0.12 11.75
CA LEU A 327 -7.58 0.56 12.31
C LEU A 327 -6.40 0.59 11.34
N SER A 328 -6.19 -0.47 10.54
CA SER A 328 -5.17 -0.45 9.48
C SER A 328 -5.46 0.61 8.41
N ALA A 329 -6.73 0.81 8.04
CA ALA A 329 -7.12 1.90 7.14
C ALA A 329 -6.80 3.28 7.75
N ILE A 330 -7.10 3.49 9.04
CA ILE A 330 -6.82 4.75 9.74
C ILE A 330 -5.31 5.01 9.84
N ARG A 331 -4.50 3.99 10.09
CA ARG A 331 -3.03 4.15 10.09
C ARG A 331 -2.50 4.54 8.71
N LYS A 332 -3.01 3.92 7.64
CA LYS A 332 -2.65 4.28 6.25
C LYS A 332 -3.12 5.68 5.88
N PHE A 333 -4.27 6.11 6.40
CA PHE A 333 -4.74 7.49 6.30
C PHE A 333 -3.73 8.44 6.95
N ALA A 334 -3.38 8.21 8.22
CA ALA A 334 -2.48 9.08 8.96
C ALA A 334 -1.09 9.11 8.29
N LEU A 335 -0.61 7.96 7.81
CA LEU A 335 0.62 7.87 7.03
C LEU A 335 0.57 8.70 5.74
N SER A 336 -0.55 8.67 5.02
CA SER A 336 -0.75 9.43 3.78
C SER A 336 -0.70 10.93 4.05
N ALA A 337 -1.39 11.40 5.10
CA ALA A 337 -1.33 12.81 5.52
C ALA A 337 0.11 13.23 5.91
N LEU A 338 0.82 12.39 6.66
CA LEU A 338 2.20 12.67 7.05
C LEU A 338 3.16 12.69 5.85
N ARG A 339 3.02 11.78 4.87
CA ARG A 339 3.90 11.74 3.69
C ARG A 339 3.67 12.92 2.74
N ASN A 340 2.47 13.47 2.73
CA ASN A 340 2.12 14.66 1.95
C ASN A 340 2.31 15.97 2.74
N ASP A 341 2.95 15.92 3.90
CA ASP A 341 3.34 17.10 4.67
C ASP A 341 4.34 17.97 3.90
N THR A 342 3.93 19.20 3.60
CA THR A 342 4.76 20.21 2.92
C THR A 342 5.44 21.17 3.89
N LEU A 343 5.03 21.20 5.17
CA LEU A 343 5.57 22.11 6.18
C LEU A 343 6.87 21.57 6.80
N HIS A 344 6.93 20.26 7.05
CA HIS A 344 8.09 19.63 7.67
C HIS A 344 8.55 18.32 6.98
N PRO A 345 8.73 18.31 5.64
CA PRO A 345 8.99 17.09 4.87
C PRO A 345 10.26 16.34 5.30
N ASP A 346 11.29 17.07 5.76
CA ASP A 346 12.59 16.49 6.16
C ASP A 346 12.57 15.81 7.53
N ARG A 347 11.49 15.97 8.30
CA ARG A 347 11.38 15.31 9.62
C ARG A 347 10.98 13.86 9.42
N SER A 348 11.54 12.97 10.24
CA SER A 348 11.09 11.57 10.26
C SER A 348 9.60 11.48 10.61
N LEU A 349 8.91 10.46 10.09
CA LEU A 349 7.47 10.25 10.32
C LEU A 349 7.13 10.23 11.82
N ARG A 350 7.96 9.57 12.63
CA ARG A 350 7.82 9.57 14.10
C ARG A 350 7.87 10.98 14.70
N ARG A 351 8.79 11.84 14.23
CA ARG A 351 8.90 13.24 14.70
C ARG A 351 7.71 14.08 14.25
N ARG A 352 7.16 13.82 13.05
CA ARG A 352 5.95 14.48 12.56
C ARG A 352 4.71 14.10 13.37
N ARG A 353 4.50 12.82 13.72
CA ARG A 353 3.41 12.40 14.64
C ARG A 353 3.46 13.15 15.97
N LYS A 354 4.63 13.14 16.63
CA LYS A 354 4.85 13.90 17.88
C LYS A 354 4.65 15.41 17.73
N LEU A 355 4.91 15.95 16.54
CA LEU A 355 4.70 17.38 16.29
C LEU A 355 3.21 17.68 16.10
N ALA A 356 2.46 16.80 15.42
CA ALA A 356 1.01 16.90 15.28
C ALA A 356 0.33 16.87 16.65
N ASP A 357 0.81 16.01 17.55
CA ASP A 357 0.36 15.98 18.94
C ASP A 357 0.58 17.32 19.67
N ARG A 358 1.82 17.84 19.60
CA ARG A 358 2.22 19.04 20.37
C ARG A 358 1.80 20.37 19.76
N ARG A 359 1.39 20.40 18.49
CA ARG A 359 1.08 21.64 17.75
C ARG A 359 -0.27 21.49 17.05
N PRO A 360 -1.35 21.97 17.68
CA PRO A 360 -2.69 21.92 17.12
C PRO A 360 -2.79 22.50 15.70
N ASP A 361 -2.15 23.64 15.40
CA ASP A 361 -2.19 24.25 14.06
C ASP A 361 -1.56 23.36 12.98
N TYR A 362 -0.46 22.68 13.33
CA TYR A 362 0.19 21.73 12.42
C TYR A 362 -0.70 20.50 12.20
N ARG A 363 -1.36 19.98 13.25
CA ARG A 363 -2.37 18.91 13.14
C ARG A 363 -3.54 19.30 12.23
N VAL A 364 -4.06 20.52 12.38
CA VAL A 364 -5.11 21.07 11.52
C VAL A 364 -4.66 21.10 10.07
N SER A 365 -3.43 21.57 9.80
CA SER A 365 -2.91 21.67 8.43
C SER A 365 -2.77 20.30 7.74
N LEU A 366 -2.36 19.26 8.47
CA LEU A 366 -2.23 17.91 7.93
C LEU A 366 -3.57 17.27 7.57
N LEU A 367 -4.61 17.58 8.35
CA LEU A 367 -5.93 16.97 8.23
C LEU A 367 -6.91 17.80 7.39
N GLY A 368 -6.56 19.05 7.07
CA GLY A 368 -7.46 19.97 6.38
C GLY A 368 -8.73 20.27 7.17
N LEU A 369 -8.65 20.31 8.50
CA LEU A 369 -9.81 20.57 9.37
C LEU A 369 -10.18 22.06 9.32
N THR A 370 -11.48 22.34 9.24
CA THR A 370 -12.03 23.70 9.29
C THR A 370 -12.88 23.87 10.55
N PRO A 371 -12.65 24.91 11.36
CA PRO A 371 -13.47 25.17 12.55
C PRO A 371 -14.94 25.26 12.21
N ARG A 372 -15.79 24.83 13.14
CA ARG A 372 -17.24 24.98 13.01
C ARG A 372 -17.60 26.46 13.07
N GLN A 373 -18.48 26.89 12.17
CA GLN A 373 -19.07 28.24 12.20
C GLN A 373 -20.12 28.36 13.29
#